data_AF-A0A673HLG5-F1
#
_entry.id   AF-A0A673HLG5-F1
#
_cell.length_a   1.000
_cell.length_b   1.000
_cell.length_c   1.000
_cell.angle_alpha   90.00
_cell.angle_beta   90.00
_cell.angle_gamma   90.00
#
_symmetry.space_group_name_H-M   'P 1'
#
loop_
_entity.id
_entity.type
_entity.pdbx_description
1 polymer ?
#
loop_
_entity_poly.entity_id
_entity_poly.type
_entity_poly.pdbx_seq_one_letter_code
_entity_poly.pdbx_strand_id
1 'polypeptide(L)'
;MPKDRAEELINDLLSQIQSPNKPLHPQLPNEDVALADLTPIRLLTAPEYKIGDKMSTRKAYGVALKKMGDASPRVVAMDGDTKNSTFSEIFKKAHPDRFIECFIAEQNMVSVAIGCATRDRTVSFASTFAAFFARAYDHIRMAAISQSNVNLVGSHCGVSIGKALCCEMHGFFPFYLVLIYSQISSESDIFNLKYFFEMFLNF
;
A
#
# COMPACT_ATOMS: atom_id res chain seq x y z
N MET A 1 48.74 3.39 -3.47
CA MET A 1 48.67 4.80 -3.88
C MET A 1 49.94 5.50 -3.39
N PRO A 2 50.67 6.28 -4.21
CA PRO A 2 51.80 7.08 -3.73
C PRO A 2 51.32 8.07 -2.65
N LYS A 3 52.07 8.22 -1.55
CA LYS A 3 51.68 9.08 -0.41
C LYS A 3 51.54 10.55 -0.81
N ASP A 4 52.35 10.94 -1.77
CA ASP A 4 52.51 12.26 -2.38
C ASP A 4 51.27 12.71 -3.17
N ARG A 5 50.42 11.78 -3.62
CA ARG A 5 49.14 12.10 -4.29
C ARG A 5 47.94 12.14 -3.36
N ALA A 6 48.10 11.74 -2.10
CA ALA A 6 47.00 11.72 -1.15
C ALA A 6 46.55 13.14 -0.77
N GLU A 7 47.50 14.06 -0.61
CA GLU A 7 47.21 15.46 -0.27
C GLU A 7 46.53 16.22 -1.41
N GLU A 8 46.95 15.99 -2.67
CA GLU A 8 46.26 16.54 -3.85
C GLU A 8 44.80 16.06 -3.95
N LEU A 9 44.56 14.76 -3.76
CA LEU A 9 43.22 14.18 -3.78
C LEU A 9 42.33 14.72 -2.66
N ILE A 10 42.88 14.91 -1.46
CA ILE A 10 42.15 15.50 -0.33
C ILE A 10 41.76 16.94 -0.65
N ASN A 11 42.67 17.73 -1.21
CA ASN A 11 42.40 19.12 -1.57
C ASN A 11 41.36 19.24 -2.70
N ASP A 12 41.43 18.36 -3.71
CA ASP A 12 40.43 18.30 -4.77
C ASP A 12 39.04 17.94 -4.23
N LEU A 13 38.95 16.91 -3.38
CA LEU A 13 37.69 16.52 -2.72
C LEU A 13 37.12 17.65 -1.85
N LEU A 14 37.97 18.32 -1.06
CA LEU A 14 37.55 19.45 -0.24
C LEU A 14 37.06 20.63 -1.09
N SER A 15 37.66 20.87 -2.27
CA SER A 15 37.23 21.91 -3.21
C SER A 15 35.84 21.64 -3.82
N GLN A 16 35.45 20.36 -3.90
CA GLN A 16 34.14 19.94 -4.41
C GLN A 16 33.03 19.98 -3.35
N ILE A 17 33.37 20.14 -2.06
CA ILE A 17 32.38 20.25 -0.99
C ILE A 17 31.73 21.64 -1.04
N GLN A 18 30.46 21.71 -1.44
CA GLN A 18 29.68 22.95 -1.53
C GLN A 18 29.30 23.55 -0.17
N SER A 19 29.53 22.85 0.94
CA SER A 19 29.19 23.32 2.30
C SER A 19 30.22 22.85 3.34
N PRO A 20 31.48 23.29 3.24
CA PRO A 20 32.59 22.71 4.00
C PRO A 20 32.52 23.01 5.51
N ASN A 21 31.82 24.08 5.90
CA ASN A 21 31.69 24.53 7.29
C ASN A 21 30.24 24.88 7.66
N LYS A 22 29.24 24.24 7.06
CA LYS A 22 27.86 24.39 7.53
C LYS A 22 27.64 23.38 8.64
N PRO A 23 27.61 23.77 9.92
CA PRO A 23 27.24 22.84 10.97
C PRO A 23 25.80 22.38 10.72
N LEU A 24 25.65 21.14 10.25
CA LEU A 24 24.35 20.51 10.02
C LEU A 24 23.81 20.09 11.38
N HIS A 25 23.19 21.03 12.07
CA HIS A 25 22.37 20.72 13.23
C HIS A 25 20.94 20.46 12.75
N PRO A 26 20.33 19.31 13.10
CA PRO A 26 18.90 19.14 12.87
C PRO A 26 18.17 20.23 13.64
N GLN A 27 17.52 21.13 12.90
CA GLN A 27 16.64 22.12 13.52
C GLN A 27 15.45 21.38 14.13
N LEU A 28 15.06 21.79 15.34
CA LEU A 28 13.82 21.29 15.93
C LEU A 28 12.65 21.72 15.03
N PRO A 29 11.61 20.89 14.89
CA PRO A 29 10.40 21.30 14.20
C PRO A 29 9.85 22.58 14.83
N ASN A 30 9.63 23.61 14.01
CA ASN A 30 9.10 24.89 14.49
C ASN A 30 7.59 24.82 14.80
N GLU A 31 6.89 23.83 14.22
CA GLU A 31 5.45 23.66 14.34
C GLU A 31 5.11 22.19 14.62
N ASP A 32 4.14 21.99 15.51
CA ASP A 32 3.53 20.68 15.71
C ASP A 32 2.60 20.34 14.55
N VAL A 33 2.59 19.08 14.14
CA VAL A 33 1.68 18.59 13.11
C VAL A 33 0.24 18.64 13.66
N ALA A 34 -0.70 19.19 12.87
CA ALA A 34 -2.12 19.22 13.21
C ALA A 34 -2.63 17.83 13.66
N LEU A 35 -3.50 17.76 14.66
CA LEU A 35 -4.02 16.50 15.20
C LEU A 35 -4.64 15.64 14.09
N ALA A 36 -4.42 14.32 14.17
CA ALA A 36 -5.05 13.37 13.25
C ALA A 36 -6.55 13.28 13.57
N ASP A 37 -7.38 13.33 12.53
CA ASP A 37 -8.79 12.97 12.66
C ASP A 37 -8.88 11.44 12.80
N LEU A 38 -9.36 10.96 13.94
CA LEU A 38 -9.51 9.53 14.23
C LEU A 38 -10.96 9.07 14.13
N THR A 39 -11.83 9.84 13.45
CA THR A 39 -13.20 9.41 13.23
C THR A 39 -13.24 8.10 12.43
N PRO A 40 -14.05 7.12 12.86
CA PRO A 40 -14.16 5.84 12.17
C PRO A 40 -14.67 6.04 10.75
N ILE A 41 -14.05 5.38 9.79
CA ILE A 41 -14.46 5.49 8.38
C ILE A 41 -15.78 4.75 8.21
N ARG A 42 -16.82 5.45 7.73
CA ARG A 42 -18.13 4.85 7.44
C ARG A 42 -18.51 5.09 5.99
N LEU A 43 -19.00 4.06 5.31
CA LEU A 43 -19.51 4.23 3.95
C LEU A 43 -20.75 5.12 3.96
N LEU A 44 -20.76 6.11 3.06
CA LEU A 44 -21.89 7.01 2.87
C LEU A 44 -23.11 6.30 2.24
N THR A 45 -22.85 5.32 1.37
CA THR A 45 -23.89 4.60 0.62
C THR A 45 -23.58 3.12 0.54
N ALA A 46 -24.62 2.29 0.72
CA ALA A 46 -24.53 0.86 0.52
C ALA A 46 -24.05 0.49 -0.91
N PRO A 47 -23.44 -0.68 -1.10
CA PRO A 47 -23.16 -1.20 -2.42
C PRO A 47 -24.45 -1.44 -3.22
N GLU A 48 -24.49 -0.99 -4.47
CA GLU A 48 -25.63 -1.12 -5.40
C GLU A 48 -25.52 -2.43 -6.21
N TYR A 49 -25.30 -3.56 -5.54
CA TYR A 49 -25.21 -4.85 -6.21
C TYR A 49 -26.52 -5.63 -6.04
N LYS A 50 -27.05 -6.18 -7.14
CA LYS A 50 -28.21 -7.07 -7.09
C LYS A 50 -27.75 -8.53 -7.05
N ILE A 51 -28.53 -9.37 -6.38
CA ILE A 51 -28.30 -10.82 -6.37
C ILE A 51 -28.39 -11.32 -7.82
N GLY A 52 -27.32 -11.93 -8.31
CA GLY A 52 -27.19 -12.42 -9.70
C GLY A 52 -26.31 -11.55 -10.61
N ASP A 53 -25.90 -10.36 -10.18
CA ASP A 53 -24.97 -9.53 -10.94
C ASP A 53 -23.58 -10.21 -11.03
N LYS A 54 -23.06 -10.33 -12.26
CA LYS A 54 -21.71 -10.85 -12.50
C LYS A 54 -20.69 -9.72 -12.46
N MET A 55 -19.98 -9.58 -11.34
CA MET A 55 -18.85 -8.67 -11.21
C MET A 55 -17.63 -9.42 -10.68
N SER A 56 -16.46 -9.18 -11.27
CA SER A 56 -15.20 -9.69 -10.72
C SER A 56 -14.88 -8.99 -9.40
N THR A 57 -14.47 -9.75 -8.38
CA THR A 57 -14.10 -9.24 -7.04
C THR A 57 -13.06 -8.11 -7.09
N ARG A 58 -12.07 -8.20 -7.99
CA ARG A 58 -11.09 -7.13 -8.27
C ARG A 58 -11.71 -5.80 -8.71
N LYS A 59 -12.73 -5.83 -9.57
CA LYS A 59 -13.45 -4.63 -10.00
C LYS A 59 -14.29 -4.06 -8.85
N ALA A 60 -14.91 -4.95 -8.08
CA ALA A 60 -15.65 -4.55 -6.89
C ALA A 60 -14.75 -3.88 -5.85
N TYR A 61 -13.49 -4.32 -5.71
CA TYR A 61 -12.46 -3.64 -4.90
C TYR A 61 -12.16 -2.22 -5.38
N GLY A 62 -11.96 -1.99 -6.68
CA GLY A 62 -11.72 -0.63 -7.20
C GLY A 62 -12.89 0.32 -6.92
N VAL A 63 -14.13 -0.16 -7.09
CA VAL A 63 -15.35 0.61 -6.75
C VAL A 63 -15.44 0.85 -5.24
N ALA A 64 -15.10 -0.16 -4.44
CA ALA A 64 -15.08 -0.09 -2.99
C ALA A 64 -14.12 0.97 -2.47
N LEU A 65 -12.88 0.92 -2.97
CA LEU A 65 -11.82 1.82 -2.59
C LEU A 65 -12.18 3.27 -2.91
N LYS A 66 -12.78 3.51 -4.08
CA LYS A 66 -13.32 4.82 -4.44
C LYS A 66 -14.36 5.30 -3.42
N LYS A 67 -15.36 4.48 -3.10
CA LYS A 67 -16.40 4.85 -2.12
C LYS A 67 -15.84 5.15 -0.73
N MET A 68 -14.80 4.44 -0.30
CA MET A 68 -14.10 4.73 0.95
C MET A 68 -13.32 6.05 0.86
N GLY A 69 -12.69 6.33 -0.28
CA GLY A 69 -12.05 7.62 -0.58
C GLY A 69 -13.02 8.80 -0.55
N ASP A 70 -14.23 8.61 -1.09
CA ASP A 70 -15.30 9.62 -1.06
C ASP A 70 -15.78 9.87 0.38
N ALA A 71 -15.75 8.85 1.23
CA ALA A 71 -16.20 8.91 2.62
C ALA A 71 -15.18 9.52 3.59
N SER A 72 -13.88 9.32 3.36
CA SER A 72 -12.82 9.82 4.25
C SER A 72 -11.60 10.32 3.47
N PRO A 73 -11.09 11.53 3.79
CA PRO A 73 -9.87 12.06 3.19
C PRO A 73 -8.60 11.29 3.62
N ARG A 74 -8.67 10.49 4.70
CA ARG A 74 -7.54 9.71 5.23
C ARG A 74 -7.19 8.49 4.38
N VAL A 75 -8.10 8.05 3.50
CA VAL A 75 -7.86 6.89 2.65
C VAL A 75 -6.86 7.26 1.57
N VAL A 76 -5.77 6.50 1.50
CA VAL A 76 -4.71 6.63 0.50
C VAL A 76 -4.53 5.29 -0.19
N ALA A 77 -4.49 5.31 -1.52
CA ALA A 77 -4.29 4.11 -2.33
C ALA A 77 -2.90 4.11 -2.96
N MET A 78 -2.29 2.94 -3.07
CA MET A 78 -1.02 2.78 -3.75
C MET A 78 -0.97 1.48 -4.55
N ASP A 79 -0.27 1.51 -5.68
CA ASP A 79 -0.24 0.37 -6.61
C ASP A 79 1.14 0.19 -7.26
N GLY A 80 1.50 -1.07 -7.50
CA GLY A 80 2.76 -1.48 -8.10
C GLY A 80 2.72 -1.63 -9.62
N ASP A 81 2.27 -0.62 -10.36
CA ASP A 81 2.03 -0.63 -11.83
C ASP A 81 1.07 -1.72 -12.35
N THR A 82 0.18 -2.19 -11.48
CA THR A 82 -0.87 -3.18 -11.79
C THR A 82 -2.29 -2.59 -11.73
N LYS A 83 -2.40 -1.26 -11.65
CA LYS A 83 -3.64 -0.50 -11.43
C LYS A 83 -4.81 -0.80 -12.38
N ASN A 84 -4.50 -1.16 -13.62
CA ASN A 84 -5.48 -1.56 -14.65
C ASN A 84 -6.04 -2.97 -14.40
N SER A 85 -5.31 -3.79 -13.65
CA SER A 85 -5.61 -5.20 -13.38
C SER A 85 -6.19 -5.39 -11.98
N THR A 86 -5.69 -4.64 -11.00
CA THR A 86 -6.26 -4.54 -9.63
C THR A 86 -7.52 -3.68 -9.60
N PHE A 87 -7.77 -2.85 -10.62
CA PHE A 87 -8.80 -1.81 -10.68
C PHE A 87 -8.62 -0.66 -9.67
N SER A 88 -7.43 -0.51 -9.07
CA SER A 88 -7.09 0.66 -8.24
C SER A 88 -7.06 1.96 -9.06
N GLU A 89 -6.99 1.87 -10.39
CA GLU A 89 -7.14 3.02 -11.29
C GLU A 89 -8.47 3.77 -11.12
N ILE A 90 -9.50 3.11 -10.61
CA ILE A 90 -10.81 3.74 -10.34
C ILE A 90 -10.66 4.78 -9.22
N PHE A 91 -9.88 4.47 -8.19
CA PHE A 91 -9.53 5.42 -7.13
C PHE A 91 -8.63 6.53 -7.68
N LYS A 92 -7.61 6.19 -8.48
CA LYS A 92 -6.72 7.18 -9.12
C LYS A 92 -7.48 8.24 -9.92
N LYS A 93 -8.54 7.84 -10.63
CA LYS A 93 -9.38 8.75 -11.42
C LYS A 93 -10.23 9.67 -10.53
N ALA A 94 -10.68 9.21 -9.37
CA ALA A 94 -11.52 9.98 -8.46
C ALA A 94 -10.72 10.87 -7.49
N HIS A 95 -9.58 10.39 -7.01
CA HIS A 95 -8.71 11.04 -6.03
C HIS A 95 -7.23 10.92 -6.44
N PRO A 96 -6.82 11.61 -7.52
CA PRO A 96 -5.45 11.53 -8.02
C PRO A 96 -4.40 12.06 -7.04
N ASP A 97 -4.79 12.98 -6.17
CA ASP A 97 -4.00 13.57 -5.08
C ASP A 97 -3.66 12.57 -3.97
N ARG A 98 -4.46 11.51 -3.82
CA ARG A 98 -4.31 10.47 -2.79
C ARG A 98 -3.94 9.11 -3.34
N PHE A 99 -3.53 9.06 -4.61
CA PHE A 99 -3.05 7.85 -5.26
C PHE A 99 -1.53 7.90 -5.44
N ILE A 100 -0.82 6.94 -4.86
CA ILE A 100 0.64 6.84 -4.94
C ILE A 100 1.00 5.72 -5.91
N GLU A 101 1.56 6.09 -7.06
CA GLU A 101 2.13 5.12 -7.98
C GLU A 101 3.52 4.69 -7.47
N CYS A 102 3.66 3.42 -7.10
CA CYS A 102 4.91 2.87 -6.57
C CYS A 102 5.75 2.13 -7.61
N PHE A 103 5.29 2.04 -8.86
CA PHE A 103 5.93 1.28 -9.95
C PHE A 103 6.19 -0.19 -9.56
N ILE A 104 7.02 -0.91 -10.32
CA ILE A 104 7.35 -2.33 -10.08
C ILE A 104 8.36 -2.47 -8.93
N ALA A 105 7.98 -2.00 -7.74
CA ALA A 105 8.78 -1.97 -6.52
C ALA A 105 7.92 -2.28 -5.28
N GLU A 106 7.42 -3.52 -5.19
CA GLU A 106 6.46 -3.94 -4.17
C GLU A 106 7.04 -3.85 -2.75
N GLN A 107 8.35 -4.08 -2.58
CA GLN A 107 9.05 -3.85 -1.32
C GLN A 107 8.90 -2.40 -0.87
N ASN A 108 9.28 -1.45 -1.73
CA ASN A 108 9.16 -0.04 -1.44
C ASN A 108 7.70 0.37 -1.22
N MET A 109 6.77 -0.15 -2.01
CA MET A 109 5.33 0.10 -1.84
C MET A 109 4.84 -0.24 -0.43
N VAL A 110 5.19 -1.42 0.08
CA VAL A 110 4.81 -1.82 1.45
C VAL A 110 5.47 -0.92 2.50
N SER A 111 6.73 -0.52 2.33
CA SER A 111 7.39 0.42 3.24
C SER A 111 6.74 1.80 3.24
N VAL A 112 6.35 2.30 2.07
CA VAL A 112 5.63 3.57 1.92
C VAL A 112 4.26 3.46 2.60
N ALA A 113 3.54 2.35 2.42
CA ALA A 113 2.27 2.09 3.09
C ALA A 113 2.38 2.17 4.62
N ILE A 114 3.42 1.54 5.17
CA ILE A 114 3.74 1.54 6.60
C ILE A 114 4.03 2.97 7.07
N GLY A 115 4.90 3.70 6.34
CA GLY A 115 5.26 5.08 6.65
C GLY A 115 4.03 6.01 6.66
N CYS A 116 3.16 5.90 5.67
CA CYS A 116 1.92 6.67 5.57
C CYS A 116 0.94 6.38 6.72
N ALA A 117 0.89 5.14 7.19
CA ALA A 117 0.01 4.73 8.29
C ALA A 117 0.54 5.11 9.67
N THR A 118 1.81 5.53 9.79
CA THR A 118 2.37 5.92 11.10
C THR A 118 1.56 7.03 11.76
N ARG A 119 1.40 6.96 13.08
CA ARG A 119 0.63 7.92 13.90
C ARG A 119 -0.83 8.10 13.43
N ASP A 120 -1.40 7.04 12.84
CA ASP A 120 -2.78 6.97 12.35
C ASP A 120 -3.15 8.12 11.40
N ARG A 121 -2.16 8.64 10.65
CA ARG A 121 -2.34 9.80 9.76
C ARG A 121 -3.21 9.45 8.56
N THR A 122 -2.99 8.27 7.99
CA THR A 122 -3.71 7.79 6.82
C THR A 122 -4.06 6.32 6.97
N VAL A 123 -5.09 5.89 6.24
CA VAL A 123 -5.45 4.48 6.08
C VAL A 123 -4.98 4.06 4.70
N SER A 124 -3.87 3.34 4.66
CA SER A 124 -3.18 2.99 3.42
C SER A 124 -3.70 1.66 2.85
N PHE A 125 -3.94 1.64 1.55
CA PHE A 125 -4.30 0.47 0.76
C PHE A 125 -3.25 0.23 -0.32
N ALA A 126 -2.46 -0.84 -0.19
CA ALA A 126 -1.47 -1.22 -1.19
C ALA A 126 -1.98 -2.39 -2.02
N SER A 127 -2.02 -2.24 -3.34
CA SER A 127 -2.52 -3.26 -4.27
C SER A 127 -1.47 -3.71 -5.28
N THR A 128 -1.37 -5.03 -5.46
CA THR A 128 -0.62 -5.67 -6.54
C THR A 128 -1.19 -7.07 -6.83
N PHE A 129 -0.51 -7.88 -7.63
CA PHE A 129 -0.84 -9.30 -7.76
C PHE A 129 -0.41 -10.03 -6.49
N ALA A 130 -1.24 -10.96 -5.99
CA ALA A 130 -0.99 -11.70 -4.76
C ALA A 130 0.39 -12.39 -4.78
N ALA A 131 0.79 -12.93 -5.94
CA ALA A 131 2.11 -13.53 -6.14
C ALA A 131 3.27 -12.55 -5.87
N PHE A 132 3.12 -11.26 -6.23
CA PHE A 132 4.19 -10.28 -6.11
C PHE A 132 4.36 -9.74 -4.69
N PHE A 133 3.38 -9.93 -3.80
CA PHE A 133 3.59 -9.66 -2.37
C PHE A 133 4.65 -10.56 -1.75
N ALA A 134 4.95 -11.73 -2.35
CA ALA A 134 6.09 -12.54 -1.92
C ALA A 134 7.41 -11.77 -2.00
N ARG A 135 7.56 -10.82 -2.95
CA ARG A 135 8.74 -9.95 -3.05
C ARG A 135 8.88 -9.02 -1.84
N ALA A 136 7.77 -8.63 -1.22
CA ALA A 136 7.71 -7.72 -0.08
C ALA A 136 7.54 -8.44 1.27
N TYR A 137 7.72 -9.77 1.31
CA TYR A 137 7.42 -10.57 2.49
C TYR A 137 8.14 -10.11 3.76
N ASP A 138 9.42 -9.73 3.66
CA ASP A 138 10.16 -9.22 4.82
C ASP A 138 9.61 -7.87 5.32
N HIS A 139 9.15 -7.01 4.40
CA HIS A 139 8.55 -5.73 4.77
C HIS A 139 7.19 -5.93 5.45
N ILE A 140 6.41 -6.90 5.00
CA ILE A 140 5.16 -7.32 5.63
C ILE A 140 5.42 -7.86 7.04
N ARG A 141 6.46 -8.70 7.19
CA ARG A 141 6.91 -9.19 8.50
C ARG A 141 7.32 -8.04 9.43
N MET A 142 8.05 -7.06 8.91
CA MET A 142 8.43 -5.87 9.68
C MET A 142 7.25 -4.95 9.99
N ALA A 143 6.22 -4.90 9.13
CA ALA A 143 4.98 -4.17 9.40
C ALA A 143 4.26 -4.72 10.64
N ALA A 144 4.18 -6.04 10.75
CA ALA A 144 3.63 -6.75 11.90
C ALA A 144 4.39 -6.43 13.19
N ILE A 145 5.73 -6.50 13.15
CA ILE A 145 6.60 -6.14 14.29
C ILE A 145 6.40 -4.67 14.69
N SER A 146 6.20 -3.80 13.70
CA SER A 146 5.97 -2.36 13.91
C SER A 146 4.53 -2.03 14.31
N GLN A 147 3.66 -3.04 14.50
CA GLN A 147 2.23 -2.86 14.83
C GLN A 147 1.52 -1.89 13.87
N SER A 148 1.88 -1.95 12.58
CA SER A 148 1.40 -1.00 11.58
C SER A 148 0.06 -1.42 10.99
N ASN A 149 -0.88 -0.47 10.92
CA ASN A 149 -2.21 -0.65 10.36
C ASN A 149 -2.19 -0.39 8.85
N VAL A 150 -1.79 -1.40 8.07
CA VAL A 150 -1.74 -1.33 6.60
C VAL A 150 -2.67 -2.35 5.96
N ASN A 151 -3.35 -1.95 4.88
CA ASN A 151 -4.24 -2.85 4.13
C ASN A 151 -3.55 -3.32 2.85
N LEU A 152 -3.24 -4.62 2.75
CA LEU A 152 -2.62 -5.23 1.57
C LEU A 152 -3.67 -5.98 0.76
N VAL A 153 -3.76 -5.70 -0.54
CA VAL A 153 -4.80 -6.25 -1.43
C VAL A 153 -4.17 -6.98 -2.60
N GLY A 154 -4.11 -8.30 -2.50
CA GLY A 154 -3.61 -9.19 -3.55
C GLY A 154 -4.70 -9.59 -4.54
N SER A 155 -4.55 -9.19 -5.81
CA SER A 155 -5.42 -9.67 -6.90
C SER A 155 -4.84 -10.94 -7.56
N HIS A 156 -5.62 -11.60 -8.42
CA HIS A 156 -5.14 -12.74 -9.23
C HIS A 156 -4.54 -13.85 -8.34
N CYS A 157 -5.35 -14.40 -7.44
CA CYS A 157 -5.01 -15.56 -6.62
C CYS A 157 -5.48 -16.88 -7.26
N GLY A 158 -4.68 -17.94 -7.11
CA GLY A 158 -5.03 -19.30 -7.52
C GLY A 158 -4.81 -19.63 -9.00
N VAL A 159 -5.23 -20.83 -9.41
CA VAL A 159 -5.03 -21.36 -10.78
C VAL A 159 -6.05 -20.84 -11.80
N SER A 160 -7.12 -20.20 -11.33
CA SER A 160 -8.26 -19.72 -12.15
C SER A 160 -7.91 -18.55 -13.08
N ILE A 161 -6.65 -18.09 -13.10
CA ILE A 161 -6.16 -16.96 -13.89
C ILE A 161 -5.75 -17.39 -15.32
N GLY A 162 -5.69 -18.70 -15.59
CA GLY A 162 -5.35 -19.24 -16.92
C GLY A 162 -3.85 -19.16 -17.25
N LYS A 163 -3.51 -19.11 -18.55
CA LYS A 163 -2.14 -19.31 -19.09
C LYS A 163 -1.07 -18.30 -18.67
N ALA A 164 -1.44 -17.14 -18.13
CA ALA A 164 -0.51 -16.01 -17.96
C ALA A 164 0.21 -15.97 -16.60
N LEU A 165 -0.32 -16.63 -15.57
CA LEU A 165 0.32 -16.69 -14.26
C LEU A 165 -0.22 -17.89 -13.50
N CYS A 166 0.32 -19.07 -13.79
CA CYS A 166 0.15 -20.19 -12.87
C CYS A 166 1.00 -19.85 -11.65
N CYS A 167 0.35 -19.52 -10.53
CA CYS A 167 1.02 -19.42 -9.25
C CYS A 167 1.32 -20.88 -8.81
N GLU A 168 2.37 -21.50 -9.36
CA GLU A 168 2.92 -22.77 -8.87
C GLU A 168 3.66 -22.53 -7.55
N MET A 169 2.91 -22.10 -6.54
CA MET A 169 3.25 -22.35 -5.15
C MET A 169 2.56 -23.67 -4.82
N HIS A 170 3.27 -24.79 -4.96
CA HIS A 170 2.81 -26.09 -4.46
C HIS A 170 2.64 -26.00 -2.93
N GLY A 171 1.44 -25.61 -2.51
CA GLY A 171 1.04 -25.45 -1.13
C GLY A 171 -0.47 -25.28 -1.08
N PHE A 172 -1.14 -26.30 -0.56
CA PHE A 172 -2.58 -26.50 -0.53
C PHE A 172 -3.30 -25.46 0.35
N PHE A 173 -3.45 -24.19 -0.08
CA PHE A 173 -4.34 -23.21 0.57
C PHE A 173 -4.79 -22.11 -0.41
N PRO A 174 -6.10 -21.81 -0.53
CA PRO A 174 -6.59 -20.65 -1.28
C PRO A 174 -6.32 -19.37 -0.48
N PHE A 175 -5.10 -18.82 -0.55
CA PHE A 175 -4.79 -17.56 0.11
C PHE A 175 -5.33 -16.36 -0.69
N TYR A 176 -6.49 -15.86 -0.28
CA TYR A 176 -6.84 -14.45 -0.42
C TYR A 176 -6.00 -13.69 0.61
N LEU A 177 -4.89 -13.07 0.21
CA LEU A 177 -4.09 -12.31 1.16
C LEU A 177 -4.66 -10.89 1.30
N VAL A 178 -5.66 -10.77 2.17
CA VAL A 178 -5.93 -9.56 2.95
C VAL A 178 -5.18 -9.75 4.26
N LEU A 179 -3.98 -9.18 4.36
CA LEU A 179 -3.30 -9.07 5.66
C LEU A 179 -3.84 -7.84 6.37
N ILE A 180 -4.83 -8.08 7.23
CA ILE A 180 -5.19 -7.20 8.32
C ILE A 180 -4.56 -7.81 9.57
N TYR A 181 -3.86 -7.02 10.37
CA TYR A 181 -3.45 -7.44 11.71
C TYR A 181 -4.70 -7.53 12.61
N SER A 182 -5.57 -8.52 12.35
CA SER A 182 -6.56 -9.14 13.24
C SER A 182 -7.42 -10.21 12.55
N GLN A 183 -7.52 -10.30 11.21
CA GLN A 183 -8.36 -11.34 10.57
C GLN A 183 -7.84 -11.79 9.19
N ILE A 184 -7.63 -13.11 9.06
CA ILE A 184 -7.50 -13.80 7.78
C ILE A 184 -8.90 -14.24 7.37
N SER A 185 -9.44 -13.65 6.31
CA SER A 185 -10.71 -14.05 5.72
C SER A 185 -10.46 -14.77 4.40
N SER A 186 -10.64 -16.10 4.38
CA SER A 186 -10.78 -16.86 3.15
C SER A 186 -12.26 -17.16 2.93
N GLU A 187 -12.92 -16.59 1.92
CA GLU A 187 -14.17 -17.19 1.44
C GLU A 187 -14.59 -16.75 0.03
N SER A 188 -15.21 -17.73 -0.63
CA SER A 188 -15.69 -17.82 -2.01
C SER A 188 -16.94 -16.97 -2.29
N ASP A 189 -16.99 -16.48 -3.53
CA ASP A 189 -18.16 -15.99 -4.28
C ASP A 189 -19.07 -14.94 -3.63
N ILE A 190 -18.91 -13.68 -4.07
CA ILE A 190 -19.89 -12.56 -4.18
C ILE A 190 -20.67 -12.14 -2.91
N PHE A 191 -20.95 -13.04 -1.97
CA PHE A 191 -21.74 -12.84 -0.76
C PHE A 191 -21.02 -12.04 0.33
N ASN A 192 -19.70 -11.94 0.28
CA ASN A 192 -18.91 -11.28 1.32
C ASN A 192 -18.32 -9.92 0.92
N LEU A 193 -18.81 -9.26 -0.14
CA LEU A 193 -18.39 -7.88 -0.42
C LEU A 193 -18.90 -6.92 0.66
N LYS A 194 -20.09 -7.15 1.21
CA LYS A 194 -20.64 -6.36 2.33
C LYS A 194 -19.81 -6.51 3.61
N TYR A 195 -19.34 -7.72 3.92
CA TYR A 195 -18.42 -7.97 5.04
C TYR A 195 -17.00 -7.50 4.74
N PHE A 196 -16.53 -7.61 3.50
CA PHE A 196 -15.28 -6.99 3.05
C PHE A 196 -15.32 -5.48 3.34
N PHE A 197 -16.42 -4.80 2.99
CA PHE A 197 -16.65 -3.42 3.34
C PHE A 197 -16.68 -3.19 4.86
N GLU A 198 -17.51 -3.92 5.63
CA GLU A 198 -17.60 -3.73 7.08
C GLU A 198 -16.31 -4.04 7.85
N MET A 199 -15.48 -4.98 7.35
CA MET A 199 -14.20 -5.36 7.95
C MET A 199 -13.13 -4.26 7.79
N PHE A 200 -13.17 -3.46 6.72
CA PHE A 200 -12.28 -2.29 6.56
C PHE A 200 -12.78 -1.02 7.27
N LEU A 201 -14.03 -0.99 7.76
CA LEU A 201 -14.67 0.19 8.35
C LEU A 201 -14.55 0.27 9.88
N ASN A 202 -13.90 -0.72 10.52
CA ASN A 202 -13.62 -0.71 11.96
C ASN A 202 -12.24 -0.09 12.30
N PHE A 203 -11.76 0.85 11.48
CA PHE A 203 -10.58 1.68 11.72
C PHE A 203 -10.94 3.14 11.92
#